data_AF-A0A5C5XY11-F1
#
_entry.id   AF-A0A5C5XY11-F1
#
_cell.length_a   1.000
_cell.length_b   1.000
_cell.length_c   1.000
_cell.angle_alpha   90.00
_cell.angle_beta   90.00
_cell.angle_gamma   90.00
#
_symmetry.space_group_name_H-M   'P 1'
#
loop_
_entity.id
_entity.type
_entity.pdbx_description
1 polymer ?
#
loop_
_entity_poly.entity_id
_entity_poly.type
_entity_poly.pdbx_seq_one_letter_code
_entity_poly.pdbx_strand_id
1 'polypeptide(L)'
;MSRISSAADWLLKLPIIWGALACLSFYVLLAALKNQLLNQYFGVPGGADLGNLIKLAITGMFFIGCTAMVMRLAGLAGQLGVMHRRLIEPKQPGGQQAHDADALLAQLRDQPSYLQGTYMIRRLRQALEQVRRKETAESIEEDLRRLEATEYERMASGYGMTKIIVWAIPILGFLGTVIGITIAIGKLSPDALESSLDAVTAGLSVAFDTTAIALALSLVLTFLMSFVKGREEALLAEVDERAIEDLVGRFQLYGGANDPNAAAVLKMCEQVVRAVETISARQIDLWAEAVSETHSQWASVTTATTDTLKQALVTGLKDGLRDHATGLTVGIESQLQELNRGLTAQTDEFAAGIRDQVQTLAATAAQQSEVLGKSTTDQAEILGRCVAEQSEMLSQTVAQHANQLTQGADGLLGNLRGGLERMAELLVEALNQHGEVLTQAEQELASENRRHLTEVEAALGEAMVLAADRQEKLIGRSETLLTEMQNALVQAAGATVDHQEQLVRQGEVLLKVVESTGQLQQLENALNRNLDTLGRAHNFEETLLSLSAAIQLLSVRVTNNGSGRGSEGHATGGFSGQAA
;
A
#
# COMPACT_ATOMS: atom_id res chain seq x y z
N MET A 1 -19.64 31.08 5.07
CA MET A 1 -19.81 32.39 4.40
C MET A 1 -20.77 32.25 3.23
N SER A 2 -21.76 33.12 3.12
CA SER A 2 -22.90 33.02 2.20
C SER A 2 -22.47 33.01 0.73
N ARG A 3 -23.17 32.26 -0.14
CA ARG A 3 -22.94 32.27 -1.61
C ARG A 3 -22.98 33.68 -2.21
N ILE A 4 -23.69 34.62 -1.56
CA ILE A 4 -23.78 36.02 -1.96
C ILE A 4 -22.46 36.77 -1.70
N SER A 5 -21.76 36.48 -0.59
CA SER A 5 -20.45 37.10 -0.33
C SER A 5 -19.38 36.56 -1.28
N SER A 6 -19.44 35.27 -1.63
CA SER A 6 -18.53 34.67 -2.62
C SER A 6 -18.74 35.22 -4.03
N ALA A 7 -19.99 35.49 -4.42
CA ALA A 7 -20.30 36.09 -5.72
C ALA A 7 -19.87 37.56 -5.78
N ALA A 8 -20.09 38.32 -4.70
CA ALA A 8 -19.62 39.71 -4.59
C ALA A 8 -18.08 39.80 -4.62
N ASP A 9 -17.38 38.92 -3.90
CA ASP A 9 -15.92 38.84 -3.92
C ASP A 9 -15.36 38.44 -5.29
N TRP A 10 -16.07 37.58 -6.03
CA TRP A 10 -15.69 37.22 -7.40
C TRP A 10 -15.89 38.39 -8.36
N LEU A 11 -17.00 39.10 -8.24
CA LEU A 11 -17.35 40.25 -9.08
C LEU A 11 -16.40 41.42 -8.85
N LEU A 12 -16.01 41.68 -7.59
CA LEU A 12 -15.03 42.71 -7.23
C LEU A 12 -13.61 42.42 -7.75
N LYS A 13 -13.30 41.17 -8.09
CA LYS A 13 -12.01 40.76 -8.66
C LYS A 13 -11.96 40.85 -10.18
N LEU A 14 -13.06 41.22 -10.85
CA LEU A 14 -13.08 41.37 -12.30
C LEU A 14 -12.48 42.72 -12.72
N PRO A 15 -11.42 42.74 -13.54
CA PRO A 15 -10.78 43.98 -13.98
C PRO A 15 -11.68 44.83 -14.89
N ILE A 16 -12.73 44.23 -15.47
CA ILE A 16 -13.68 44.91 -16.35
C ILE A 16 -14.47 45.98 -15.59
N ILE A 17 -14.92 45.69 -14.37
CA ILE A 17 -15.75 46.62 -13.60
C ILE A 17 -14.94 47.84 -13.15
N TRP A 18 -13.77 47.58 -12.58
CA TRP A 18 -12.86 48.63 -12.14
C TRP A 18 -12.27 49.41 -13.33
N GLY A 19 -12.03 48.74 -14.45
CA GLY A 19 -11.62 49.38 -15.70
C GLY A 19 -12.71 50.29 -16.27
N ALA A 20 -13.97 49.85 -16.26
CA ALA A 20 -15.10 50.67 -16.68
C ALA A 20 -15.30 51.89 -15.74
N LEU A 21 -15.16 51.69 -14.43
CA LEU A 21 -15.22 52.77 -13.45
C LEU A 21 -14.07 53.78 -13.63
N ALA A 22 -12.84 53.29 -13.87
CA ALA A 22 -11.69 54.13 -14.16
C ALA A 22 -11.88 54.92 -15.47
N CYS A 23 -12.42 54.28 -16.50
CA CYS A 23 -12.76 54.93 -17.76
C CYS A 23 -13.83 56.02 -17.58
N LEU A 24 -14.89 55.75 -16.81
CA LEU A 24 -15.92 56.74 -16.50
C LEU A 24 -15.33 57.92 -15.72
N SER A 25 -14.51 57.63 -14.70
CA SER A 25 -13.82 58.65 -13.91
C SER A 25 -12.91 59.53 -14.78
N PHE A 26 -12.22 58.92 -15.74
CA PHE A 26 -11.42 59.63 -16.73
C PHE A 26 -12.28 60.59 -17.58
N TYR A 27 -13.43 60.16 -18.10
CA TYR A 27 -14.30 61.04 -18.88
C TYR A 27 -14.95 62.15 -18.05
N VAL A 28 -15.27 61.92 -16.78
CA VAL A 28 -15.73 62.97 -15.87
C VAL A 28 -14.63 64.02 -15.66
N LEU A 29 -13.38 63.59 -15.45
CA LEU A 29 -12.24 64.48 -15.33
C LEU A 29 -11.98 65.26 -16.64
N LEU A 30 -12.09 64.57 -17.79
CA LEU A 30 -11.94 65.16 -19.12
C LEU A 30 -12.96 66.27 -19.37
N ALA A 31 -14.23 66.02 -19.02
CA ALA A 31 -15.30 66.99 -19.13
C ALA A 31 -15.07 68.23 -18.24
N ALA A 32 -14.48 68.05 -17.04
CA ALA A 32 -14.13 69.14 -16.14
C ALA A 32 -12.97 70.00 -16.69
N LEU A 33 -11.99 69.40 -17.36
CA LEU A 33 -10.83 70.07 -17.96
C LEU A 33 -11.18 70.95 -19.17
N LYS A 34 -12.32 70.69 -19.84
CA LYS A 34 -12.82 71.44 -21.02
C LYS A 34 -11.74 71.65 -22.11
N ASN A 35 -10.81 70.71 -22.28
CA ASN A 35 -9.72 70.81 -23.24
C ASN A 35 -10.15 70.26 -24.61
N GLN A 36 -10.15 71.12 -25.63
CA GLN A 36 -10.60 70.78 -26.98
C GLN A 36 -9.72 69.71 -27.66
N LEU A 37 -8.41 69.75 -27.46
CA LEU A 37 -7.49 68.76 -28.05
C LEU A 37 -7.69 67.36 -27.46
N LEU A 38 -7.89 67.28 -26.14
CA LEU A 38 -8.12 65.98 -25.49
C LEU A 38 -9.47 65.37 -25.89
N ASN A 39 -10.51 66.21 -25.98
CA ASN A 39 -11.83 65.77 -26.47
C ASN A 39 -11.78 65.29 -27.93
N GLN A 40 -10.90 65.88 -28.75
CA GLN A 40 -10.69 65.43 -30.13
C GLN A 40 -10.08 64.02 -30.19
N TYR A 41 -9.07 63.72 -29.39
CA TYR A 41 -8.40 62.40 -29.41
C TYR A 41 -9.18 61.29 -28.71
N PHE A 42 -9.74 61.56 -27.53
CA PHE A 42 -10.43 60.53 -26.71
C PHE A 42 -11.92 60.41 -27.03
N GLY A 43 -12.48 61.37 -27.75
CA GLY A 43 -13.91 61.43 -28.02
C GLY A 43 -14.70 61.98 -26.84
N VAL A 44 -16.00 62.22 -27.07
CA VAL A 44 -16.92 62.79 -26.09
C VAL A 44 -18.11 61.84 -25.91
N PRO A 45 -18.44 61.44 -24.67
CA PRO A 45 -19.64 60.63 -24.41
C PRO A 45 -20.90 61.29 -24.95
N GLY A 46 -21.75 60.53 -25.66
CA GLY A 46 -23.00 61.03 -26.24
C GLY A 46 -22.91 61.47 -27.71
N GLY A 47 -21.72 61.51 -28.32
CA GLY A 47 -21.58 61.72 -29.76
C GLY A 47 -21.99 60.46 -30.54
N ALA A 48 -22.89 60.61 -31.51
CA ALA A 48 -23.45 59.53 -32.32
C ALA A 48 -22.53 59.06 -33.47
N ASP A 49 -21.42 59.75 -33.72
CA ASP A 49 -20.51 59.42 -34.81
C ASP A 49 -19.77 58.10 -34.55
N LEU A 50 -19.71 57.23 -35.57
CA LEU A 50 -19.07 55.92 -35.46
C LEU A 50 -17.59 56.01 -35.07
N GLY A 51 -16.86 57.03 -35.55
CA GLY A 51 -15.48 57.29 -35.16
C GLY A 51 -15.33 57.65 -33.68
N ASN A 52 -16.31 58.38 -33.11
CA ASN A 52 -16.35 58.68 -31.68
C ASN A 52 -16.57 57.41 -30.86
N LEU A 53 -17.49 56.54 -31.28
CA LEU A 53 -17.73 55.25 -30.62
C LEU A 53 -16.46 54.36 -30.59
N ILE A 54 -15.70 54.35 -31.67
CA ILE A 54 -14.43 53.61 -31.75
C ILE A 54 -13.40 54.18 -30.77
N LYS A 55 -13.25 55.52 -30.69
CA LYS A 55 -12.37 56.18 -29.70
C LYS A 55 -12.77 55.85 -28.25
N LEU A 56 -14.07 55.86 -27.96
CA LEU A 56 -14.60 55.47 -26.64
C LEU A 56 -14.29 54.00 -26.32
N ALA A 57 -14.46 53.10 -27.30
CA ALA A 57 -14.17 51.67 -27.14
C ALA A 57 -12.68 51.41 -26.90
N ILE A 58 -11.80 52.03 -27.70
CA ILE A 58 -10.33 51.95 -27.52
C ILE A 58 -9.94 52.42 -26.12
N THR A 59 -10.45 53.57 -25.68
CA THR A 59 -10.16 54.14 -24.36
C THR A 59 -10.66 53.23 -23.24
N GLY A 60 -11.88 52.68 -23.36
CA GLY A 60 -12.41 51.72 -22.40
C GLY A 60 -11.56 50.45 -22.29
N MET A 61 -11.17 49.88 -23.43
CA MET A 61 -10.27 48.72 -23.48
C MET A 61 -8.92 49.01 -22.83
N PHE A 62 -8.35 50.19 -23.08
CA PHE A 62 -7.11 50.63 -22.45
C PHE A 62 -7.22 50.65 -20.92
N PHE A 63 -8.26 51.28 -20.36
CA PHE A 63 -8.44 51.34 -18.90
C PHE A 63 -8.69 49.97 -18.27
N ILE A 64 -9.42 49.08 -18.95
CA ILE A 64 -9.58 47.68 -18.52
C ILE A 64 -8.22 46.96 -18.49
N GLY A 65 -7.41 47.12 -19.54
CA GLY A 65 -6.06 46.57 -19.62
C GLY A 65 -5.15 47.10 -18.51
N CYS A 66 -5.10 48.42 -18.31
CA CYS A 66 -4.31 49.04 -17.24
C CYS A 66 -4.74 48.55 -15.86
N THR A 67 -6.05 48.46 -15.61
CA THR A 67 -6.59 47.97 -14.34
C THR A 67 -6.19 46.52 -14.08
N ALA A 68 -6.29 45.65 -15.10
CA ALA A 68 -5.83 44.27 -14.99
C ALA A 68 -4.34 44.18 -14.61
N MET A 69 -3.50 45.04 -15.20
CA MET A 69 -2.06 45.09 -14.88
C MET A 69 -1.79 45.64 -13.48
N VAL A 70 -2.48 46.69 -13.05
CA VAL A 70 -2.33 47.27 -11.71
C VAL A 70 -2.75 46.27 -10.64
N MET A 71 -3.87 45.57 -10.82
CA MET A 71 -4.33 44.55 -9.88
C MET A 71 -3.33 43.39 -9.78
N ARG A 72 -2.78 42.94 -10.91
CA ARG A 72 -1.71 41.92 -10.92
C ARG A 72 -0.48 42.43 -10.17
N LEU A 73 -0.02 43.64 -10.45
CA LEU A 73 1.15 44.23 -9.80
C LEU A 73 0.97 44.35 -8.28
N ALA A 74 -0.21 44.76 -7.81
CA ALA A 74 -0.54 44.80 -6.39
C ALA A 74 -0.53 43.40 -5.75
N GLY A 75 -1.05 42.39 -6.46
CA GLY A 75 -0.97 40.99 -6.02
C GLY A 75 0.47 40.49 -5.90
N LEU A 76 1.33 40.82 -6.86
CA LEU A 76 2.77 40.47 -6.84
C LEU A 76 3.50 41.14 -5.68
N ALA A 77 3.21 42.41 -5.40
CA ALA A 77 3.78 43.12 -4.25
C ALA A 77 3.46 42.41 -2.92
N GLY A 78 2.24 41.88 -2.77
CA GLY A 78 1.86 41.07 -1.61
C GLY A 78 2.65 39.76 -1.48
N GLN A 79 3.05 39.16 -2.61
CA GLN A 79 3.81 37.90 -2.63
C GLN A 79 5.30 38.09 -2.33
N LEU A 80 5.89 39.21 -2.74
CA LEU A 80 7.29 39.56 -2.43
C LEU A 80 7.58 39.59 -0.92
N GLY A 81 6.61 40.04 -0.12
CA GLY A 81 6.72 40.04 1.35
C GLY A 81 6.81 38.65 1.99
N VAL A 82 6.44 37.60 1.25
CA VAL A 82 6.45 36.20 1.73
C VAL A 82 7.83 35.57 1.54
N MET A 83 8.61 36.02 0.54
CA MET A 83 9.91 35.42 0.19
C MET A 83 10.92 35.53 1.34
N HIS A 84 10.79 36.56 2.18
CA HIS A 84 11.70 36.79 3.31
C HIS A 84 11.25 36.09 4.60
N ARG A 85 10.10 35.42 4.60
CA ARG A 85 9.59 34.70 5.77
C ARG A 85 10.06 33.26 5.76
N ARG A 86 10.43 32.76 6.93
CA ARG A 86 10.67 31.32 7.12
C ARG A 86 9.32 30.60 7.17
N LEU A 87 9.02 29.86 6.11
CA LEU A 87 7.76 29.11 5.96
C LEU A 87 7.84 27.71 6.56
N ILE A 88 9.03 27.11 6.51
CA ILE A 88 9.34 25.78 7.05
C ILE A 88 10.61 25.86 7.91
N GLU A 89 10.74 24.90 8.82
CA GLU A 89 11.95 24.75 9.65
C GLU A 89 13.22 24.56 8.81
N PRO A 90 14.40 24.99 9.30
CA PRO A 90 15.67 24.81 8.61
C PRO A 90 16.01 23.33 8.42
N LYS A 91 16.84 23.04 7.41
CA LYS A 91 17.32 21.68 7.14
C LYS A 91 18.06 21.13 8.37
N GLN A 92 17.69 19.93 8.80
CA GLN A 92 18.34 19.27 9.94
C GLN A 92 19.65 18.59 9.50
N PRO A 93 20.73 18.65 10.31
CA PRO A 93 21.97 17.94 10.03
C PRO A 93 21.73 16.42 10.04
N GLY A 94 22.06 15.74 8.94
CA GLY A 94 21.79 14.30 8.76
C GLY A 94 20.62 13.98 7.83
N GLY A 95 19.88 14.99 7.37
CA GLY A 95 18.75 14.81 6.44
C GLY A 95 17.50 14.24 7.12
N GLN A 96 16.34 14.51 6.54
CA GLN A 96 15.03 14.08 7.01
C GLN A 96 14.54 12.84 6.23
N GLN A 97 13.70 12.01 6.83
CA GLN A 97 13.08 10.88 6.14
C GLN A 97 11.93 11.37 5.23
N ALA A 98 11.55 10.58 4.24
CA ALA A 98 10.43 10.95 3.36
C ALA A 98 9.11 11.14 4.13
N HIS A 99 8.89 10.41 5.23
CA HIS A 99 7.70 10.55 6.09
C HIS A 99 7.66 11.88 6.86
N ASP A 100 8.81 12.54 7.07
CA ASP A 100 8.87 13.87 7.71
C ASP A 100 8.23 14.96 6.83
N ALA A 101 7.98 14.67 5.56
CA ALA A 101 7.24 15.56 4.67
C ALA A 101 5.84 15.91 5.22
N ASP A 102 5.20 15.01 5.99
CA ASP A 102 3.90 15.28 6.62
C ASP A 102 3.97 16.38 7.68
N ALA A 103 5.05 16.42 8.46
CA ALA A 103 5.27 17.47 9.43
C ALA A 103 5.47 18.84 8.74
N LEU A 104 6.23 18.87 7.64
CA LEU A 104 6.44 20.08 6.85
C LEU A 104 5.15 20.54 6.17
N LEU A 105 4.34 19.62 5.64
CA LEU A 105 3.01 19.93 5.09
C LEU A 105 2.07 20.48 6.16
N ALA A 106 2.13 19.97 7.40
CA ALA A 106 1.37 20.51 8.51
C ALA A 106 1.79 21.95 8.86
N GLN A 107 3.09 22.24 8.89
CA GLN A 107 3.61 23.61 9.08
C GLN A 107 3.11 24.57 7.99
N LEU A 108 3.15 24.14 6.73
CA LEU A 108 2.63 24.94 5.62
C LEU A 108 1.12 25.17 5.71
N ARG A 109 0.36 24.20 6.22
CA ARG A 109 -1.09 24.30 6.40
C ARG A 109 -1.49 25.24 7.55
N ASP A 110 -0.65 25.35 8.58
CA ASP A 110 -0.88 26.25 9.72
C ASP A 110 -0.62 27.74 9.38
N GLN A 111 0.02 28.01 8.23
CA GLN A 111 0.22 29.38 7.76
C GLN A 111 -1.13 30.10 7.51
N PRO A 112 -1.21 31.42 7.77
CA PRO A 112 -2.43 32.20 7.57
C PRO A 112 -3.06 32.04 6.18
N SER A 113 -4.40 32.07 6.11
CA SER A 113 -5.17 31.81 4.88
C SER A 113 -4.80 32.72 3.71
N TYR A 114 -4.35 33.95 3.97
CA TYR A 114 -3.91 34.89 2.93
C TYR A 114 -2.57 34.49 2.27
N LEU A 115 -1.72 33.71 2.95
CA LEU A 115 -0.45 33.21 2.41
C LEU A 115 -0.62 31.93 1.60
N GLN A 116 -1.65 31.14 1.90
CA GLN A 116 -1.89 29.83 1.30
C GLN A 116 -1.97 29.86 -0.24
N GLY A 117 -2.36 31.01 -0.82
CA GLY A 117 -2.47 31.21 -2.27
C GLY A 117 -1.20 31.73 -2.97
N THR A 118 -0.11 31.95 -2.24
CA THR A 118 1.16 32.47 -2.80
C THR A 118 1.89 31.41 -3.62
N TYR A 119 2.69 31.82 -4.60
CA TYR A 119 3.49 30.90 -5.43
C TYR A 119 4.35 29.98 -4.56
N MET A 120 5.03 30.53 -3.56
CA MET A 120 5.92 29.77 -2.69
C MET A 120 5.24 28.69 -1.86
N ILE A 121 4.17 29.01 -1.13
CA ILE A 121 3.49 27.97 -0.32
C ILE A 121 2.86 26.92 -1.23
N ARG A 122 2.31 27.32 -2.39
CA ARG A 122 1.77 26.37 -3.36
C ARG A 122 2.87 25.44 -3.89
N ARG A 123 4.03 25.98 -4.25
CA ARG A 123 5.21 25.26 -4.72
C ARG A 123 5.68 24.22 -3.71
N LEU A 124 6.02 24.66 -2.49
CA LEU A 124 6.52 23.79 -1.44
C LEU A 124 5.52 22.70 -1.10
N ARG A 125 4.23 23.03 -0.99
CA ARG A 125 3.17 22.05 -0.73
C ARG A 125 3.08 21.01 -1.83
N GLN A 126 3.03 21.42 -3.10
CA GLN A 126 2.93 20.50 -4.23
C GLN A 126 4.16 19.59 -4.37
N ALA A 127 5.36 20.10 -4.04
CA ALA A 127 6.57 19.30 -4.02
C ALA A 127 6.56 18.29 -2.86
N LEU A 128 6.28 18.74 -1.63
CA LEU A 128 6.21 17.87 -0.45
C LEU A 128 5.10 16.81 -0.55
N GLU A 129 3.98 17.15 -1.17
CA GLU A 129 2.88 16.20 -1.39
C GLU A 129 3.24 15.12 -2.42
N GLN A 130 4.13 15.43 -3.36
CA GLN A 130 4.72 14.42 -4.26
C GLN A 130 5.70 13.52 -3.51
N VAL A 131 6.55 14.06 -2.63
CA VAL A 131 7.43 13.28 -1.76
C VAL A 131 6.62 12.34 -0.87
N ARG A 132 5.57 12.85 -0.21
CA ARG A 132 4.67 12.03 0.61
C ARG A 132 4.03 10.90 -0.20
N ARG A 133 3.53 11.20 -1.40
CA ARG A 133 2.85 10.21 -2.25
C ARG A 133 3.81 9.15 -2.80
N LYS A 134 5.05 9.52 -3.13
CA LYS A 134 6.06 8.60 -3.67
C LYS A 134 6.82 7.87 -2.56
N GLU A 135 6.71 8.32 -1.31
CA GLU A 135 7.50 7.87 -0.15
C GLU A 135 9.03 7.98 -0.37
N THR A 136 9.45 8.82 -1.33
CA THR A 136 10.85 9.08 -1.67
C THR A 136 11.02 10.50 -2.22
N ALA A 137 12.22 11.06 -2.05
CA ALA A 137 12.60 12.37 -2.56
C ALA A 137 13.56 12.31 -3.77
N GLU A 138 13.78 11.12 -4.35
CA GLU A 138 14.73 10.92 -5.46
C GLU A 138 14.44 11.81 -6.69
N SER A 139 13.17 11.99 -7.03
CA SER A 139 12.73 12.81 -8.17
C SER A 139 12.34 14.24 -7.77
N ILE A 140 12.74 14.73 -6.59
CA ILE A 140 12.29 16.04 -6.10
C ILE A 140 12.74 17.20 -7.00
N GLU A 141 13.96 17.14 -7.56
CA GLU A 141 14.46 18.17 -8.46
C GLU A 141 13.70 18.16 -9.79
N GLU A 142 13.44 16.97 -10.35
CA GLU A 142 12.64 16.82 -11.58
C GLU A 142 11.19 17.28 -11.36
N ASP A 143 10.60 16.92 -10.21
CA ASP A 143 9.25 17.35 -9.83
C ASP A 143 9.18 18.88 -9.68
N LEU A 144 10.20 19.52 -9.08
CA LEU A 144 10.29 20.98 -8.98
C LEU A 144 10.38 21.64 -10.36
N ARG A 145 11.25 21.16 -11.25
CA ARG A 145 11.35 21.65 -12.64
C ARG A 145 10.04 21.50 -13.42
N ARG A 146 9.34 20.37 -13.25
CA ARG A 146 8.02 20.17 -13.87
C ARG A 146 6.97 21.13 -13.32
N LEU A 147 6.97 21.33 -12.01
CA LEU A 147 6.07 22.29 -11.37
C LEU A 147 6.36 23.70 -11.91
N GLU A 148 7.63 24.10 -11.99
CA GLU A 148 8.09 25.39 -12.52
C GLU A 148 7.50 25.64 -13.91
N ALA A 149 7.72 24.71 -14.86
CA ALA A 149 7.16 24.80 -16.21
C ALA A 149 5.63 24.98 -16.20
N THR A 150 4.93 24.22 -15.35
CA THR A 150 3.47 24.33 -15.19
C THR A 150 3.05 25.71 -14.67
N GLU A 151 3.83 26.34 -13.80
CA GLU A 151 3.54 27.68 -13.28
C GLU A 151 3.80 28.78 -14.30
N TYR A 152 4.86 28.67 -15.10
CA TYR A 152 5.07 29.58 -16.23
C TYR A 152 3.94 29.52 -17.25
N GLU A 153 3.41 28.33 -17.55
CA GLU A 153 2.23 28.17 -18.40
C GLU A 153 0.98 28.83 -17.81
N ARG A 154 0.73 28.63 -16.50
CA ARG A 154 -0.38 29.27 -15.78
C ARG A 154 -0.24 30.79 -15.76
N MET A 155 0.97 31.30 -15.53
CA MET A 155 1.28 32.72 -15.60
C MET A 155 0.96 33.24 -17.01
N ALA A 156 1.48 32.61 -18.05
CA ALA A 156 1.28 33.02 -19.45
C ALA A 156 -0.21 33.02 -19.83
N SER A 157 -0.95 31.98 -19.46
CA SER A 157 -2.41 31.90 -19.65
C SER A 157 -3.14 33.07 -18.96
N GLY A 158 -2.66 33.46 -17.78
CA GLY A 158 -3.19 34.58 -17.01
C GLY A 158 -3.09 35.96 -17.68
N TYR A 159 -2.24 36.12 -18.70
CA TYR A 159 -2.14 37.33 -19.52
C TYR A 159 -3.01 37.30 -20.78
N GLY A 160 -3.72 36.19 -21.04
CA GLY A 160 -4.48 35.99 -22.28
C GLY A 160 -5.47 37.11 -22.60
N MET A 161 -6.29 37.52 -21.62
CA MET A 161 -7.27 38.61 -21.81
C MET A 161 -6.59 39.95 -22.16
N THR A 162 -5.54 40.32 -21.43
CA THR A 162 -4.80 41.57 -21.70
C THR A 162 -4.12 41.53 -23.06
N LYS A 163 -3.59 40.37 -23.48
CA LYS A 163 -3.00 40.18 -24.81
C LYS A 163 -4.03 40.38 -25.92
N ILE A 164 -5.26 39.89 -25.74
CA ILE A 164 -6.37 40.14 -26.68
C ILE A 164 -6.66 41.64 -26.76
N ILE A 165 -6.72 42.34 -25.62
CA ILE A 165 -6.93 43.79 -25.59
C ILE A 165 -5.82 44.54 -26.34
N VAL A 166 -4.55 44.22 -26.05
CA VAL A 166 -3.38 44.82 -26.71
C VAL A 166 -3.42 44.58 -28.22
N TRP A 167 -3.85 43.42 -28.67
CA TRP A 167 -3.99 43.11 -30.10
C TRP A 167 -5.18 43.80 -30.77
N ALA A 168 -6.30 43.93 -30.06
CA ALA A 168 -7.53 44.50 -30.58
C ALA A 168 -7.49 46.03 -30.71
N ILE A 169 -6.79 46.74 -29.83
CA ILE A 169 -6.71 48.22 -29.87
C ILE A 169 -6.18 48.74 -31.23
N PRO A 170 -5.04 48.28 -31.77
CA PRO A 170 -4.55 48.70 -33.09
C PRO A 170 -5.50 48.35 -34.24
N ILE A 171 -6.16 47.19 -34.17
CA ILE A 171 -7.13 46.76 -35.20
C ILE A 171 -8.35 47.68 -35.21
N LEU A 172 -8.85 48.05 -34.03
CA LEU A 172 -9.93 49.03 -33.90
C LEU A 172 -9.49 50.43 -34.37
N GLY A 173 -8.24 50.82 -34.11
CA GLY A 173 -7.65 52.04 -34.64
C GLY A 173 -7.66 52.06 -36.17
N PHE A 174 -7.12 51.02 -36.80
CA PHE A 174 -7.12 50.84 -38.25
C PHE A 174 -8.55 50.83 -38.82
N LEU A 175 -9.48 50.10 -38.19
CA LEU A 175 -10.89 50.09 -38.57
C LEU A 175 -11.49 51.51 -38.53
N GLY A 176 -11.16 52.29 -37.50
CA GLY A 176 -11.54 53.69 -37.39
C GLY A 176 -11.01 54.55 -38.54
N THR A 177 -9.78 54.30 -39.00
CA THR A 177 -9.22 54.98 -40.16
C THR A 177 -9.90 54.58 -41.47
N VAL A 178 -10.14 53.27 -41.69
CA VAL A 178 -10.86 52.79 -42.87
C VAL A 178 -12.24 53.45 -42.95
N ILE A 179 -12.99 53.43 -41.86
CA ILE A 179 -14.32 54.05 -41.79
C ILE A 179 -14.23 55.57 -42.02
N GLY A 180 -13.30 56.26 -41.36
CA GLY A 180 -13.14 57.71 -41.50
C GLY A 180 -12.80 58.13 -42.93
N ILE A 181 -11.92 57.38 -43.61
CA ILE A 181 -11.58 57.60 -45.02
C ILE A 181 -12.78 57.29 -45.93
N THR A 182 -13.51 56.18 -45.70
CA THR A 182 -14.70 55.85 -46.50
C THR A 182 -15.77 56.94 -46.41
N ILE A 183 -16.02 57.47 -45.21
CA ILE A 183 -16.96 58.57 -45.00
C ILE A 183 -16.45 59.86 -45.65
N ALA A 184 -15.14 60.15 -45.56
CA ALA A 184 -14.55 61.32 -46.21
C ALA A 184 -14.73 61.26 -47.73
N ILE A 185 -14.42 60.12 -48.35
CA ILE A 185 -14.56 59.91 -49.80
C ILE A 185 -16.04 59.97 -50.23
N GLY A 186 -16.95 59.39 -49.45
CA GLY A 186 -18.38 59.43 -49.74
C GLY A 186 -19.00 60.83 -49.74
N LYS A 187 -18.31 61.84 -49.20
CA LYS A 187 -18.72 63.25 -49.20
C LYS A 187 -18.18 64.05 -50.38
N LEU A 188 -17.37 63.46 -51.26
CA LEU A 188 -16.90 64.11 -52.49
C LEU A 188 -18.05 64.26 -53.48
N SER A 189 -18.40 65.51 -53.81
CA SER A 189 -19.33 65.85 -54.88
C SER A 189 -18.54 66.35 -56.09
N PRO A 190 -18.69 65.75 -57.29
CA PRO A 190 -18.02 66.21 -58.52
C PRO A 190 -18.35 67.67 -58.87
N ASP A 191 -19.55 68.13 -58.52
CA ASP A 191 -20.08 69.45 -58.90
C ASP A 191 -19.69 70.55 -57.89
N ALA A 192 -19.15 70.19 -56.73
CA ALA A 192 -18.81 71.12 -55.64
C ALA A 192 -17.47 70.73 -54.99
N LEU A 193 -16.43 70.56 -55.82
CA LEU A 193 -15.12 70.08 -55.36
C LEU A 193 -14.53 70.97 -54.28
N GLU A 194 -14.49 72.29 -54.49
CA GLU A 194 -13.89 73.25 -53.55
C GLU A 194 -14.59 73.28 -52.19
N SER A 195 -15.93 73.13 -52.16
CA SER A 195 -16.72 73.06 -50.92
C SER A 195 -16.67 71.69 -50.24
N SER A 196 -16.41 70.61 -50.97
CA SER A 196 -16.34 69.25 -50.42
C SER A 196 -14.96 68.90 -49.85
N LEU A 197 -13.90 69.64 -50.22
CA LEU A 197 -12.55 69.46 -49.67
C LEU A 197 -12.50 69.65 -48.15
N ASP A 198 -13.19 70.64 -47.58
CA ASP A 198 -13.22 70.85 -46.12
C ASP A 198 -13.85 69.65 -45.39
N ALA A 199 -14.94 69.10 -45.95
CA ALA A 199 -15.63 67.93 -45.38
C ALA A 199 -14.78 66.65 -45.47
N VAL A 200 -14.01 66.49 -46.55
CA VAL A 200 -13.04 65.40 -46.72
C VAL A 200 -11.89 65.54 -45.74
N THR A 201 -11.35 66.75 -45.58
CA THR A 201 -10.21 67.03 -44.68
C THR A 201 -10.60 66.76 -43.23
N ALA A 202 -11.81 67.16 -42.82
CA ALA A 202 -12.34 66.87 -41.48
C ALA A 202 -12.52 65.36 -41.23
N GLY A 203 -13.06 64.61 -42.21
CA GLY A 203 -13.22 63.16 -42.12
C GLY A 203 -11.88 62.42 -42.02
N LEU A 204 -10.90 62.86 -42.81
CA LEU A 204 -9.54 62.32 -42.81
C LEU A 204 -8.82 62.59 -41.48
N SER A 205 -8.96 63.79 -40.91
CA SER A 205 -8.39 64.13 -39.61
C SER A 205 -8.94 63.23 -38.50
N VAL A 206 -10.26 62.99 -38.46
CA VAL A 206 -10.86 62.06 -37.48
C VAL A 206 -10.32 60.63 -37.67
N ALA A 207 -10.14 60.20 -38.91
CA ALA A 207 -9.59 58.90 -39.26
C ALA A 207 -8.16 58.72 -38.73
N PHE A 208 -7.28 59.71 -38.94
CA PHE A 208 -5.90 59.67 -38.47
C PHE A 208 -5.78 59.80 -36.95
N ASP A 209 -6.57 60.66 -36.32
CA ASP A 209 -6.56 60.80 -34.86
C ASP A 209 -6.94 59.49 -34.16
N THR A 210 -7.89 58.74 -34.72
CA THR A 210 -8.33 57.45 -34.19
C THR A 210 -7.22 56.41 -34.21
N THR A 211 -6.42 56.35 -35.29
CA THR A 211 -5.26 55.46 -35.35
C THR A 211 -4.13 55.93 -34.45
N ALA A 212 -3.85 57.24 -34.43
CA ALA A 212 -2.79 57.80 -33.60
C ALA A 212 -3.01 57.47 -32.12
N ILE A 213 -4.22 57.69 -31.61
CA ILE A 213 -4.54 57.38 -30.19
C ILE A 213 -4.53 55.88 -29.91
N ALA A 214 -5.03 55.05 -30.85
CA ALA A 214 -5.00 53.60 -30.69
C ALA A 214 -3.57 53.06 -30.55
N LEU A 215 -2.66 53.49 -31.44
CA LEU A 215 -1.27 53.06 -31.40
C LEU A 215 -0.56 53.57 -30.14
N ALA A 216 -0.79 54.83 -29.75
CA ALA A 216 -0.22 55.41 -28.54
C ALA A 216 -0.65 54.63 -27.28
N LEU A 217 -1.95 54.39 -27.11
CA LEU A 217 -2.50 53.65 -25.97
C LEU A 217 -2.07 52.18 -25.97
N SER A 218 -2.03 51.54 -27.14
CA SER A 218 -1.55 50.16 -27.28
C SER A 218 -0.07 50.03 -26.90
N LEU A 219 0.77 51.00 -27.29
CA LEU A 219 2.19 51.02 -26.95
C LEU A 219 2.39 51.12 -25.43
N VAL A 220 1.68 52.05 -24.78
CA VAL A 220 1.72 52.21 -23.32
C VAL A 220 1.27 50.93 -22.62
N LEU A 221 0.17 50.32 -23.07
CA LEU A 221 -0.35 49.10 -22.47
C LEU A 221 0.59 47.91 -22.68
N THR A 222 1.25 47.82 -23.85
CA THR A 222 2.26 46.79 -24.14
C THR A 222 3.45 46.93 -23.22
N PHE A 223 3.95 48.15 -23.01
CA PHE A 223 5.05 48.42 -22.07
C PHE A 223 4.68 48.05 -20.64
N LEU A 224 3.47 48.44 -20.19
CA LEU A 224 2.97 48.10 -18.86
C LEU A 224 2.84 46.58 -18.68
N MET A 225 2.31 45.88 -19.68
CA MET A 225 2.19 44.42 -19.66
C MET A 225 3.56 43.75 -19.57
N SER A 226 4.53 44.17 -20.40
CA SER A 226 5.90 43.63 -20.38
C SER A 226 6.60 43.88 -19.04
N PHE A 227 6.41 45.06 -18.44
CA PHE A 227 6.96 45.38 -17.13
C PHE A 227 6.40 44.46 -16.02
N VAL A 228 5.07 44.33 -15.94
CA VAL A 228 4.42 43.48 -14.92
C VAL A 228 4.77 42.01 -15.14
N LYS A 229 4.76 41.55 -16.40
CA LYS A 229 5.15 40.19 -16.75
C LYS A 229 6.59 39.89 -16.35
N GLY A 230 7.54 40.76 -16.67
CA GLY A 230 8.94 40.57 -16.28
C GLY A 230 9.15 40.56 -14.76
N ARG A 231 8.36 41.34 -14.00
CA ARG A 231 8.37 41.30 -12.54
C ARG A 231 7.81 39.98 -11.99
N GLU A 232 6.76 39.44 -12.61
CA GLU A 232 6.17 38.14 -12.23
C GLU A 232 7.11 36.98 -12.56
N GLU A 233 7.76 37.01 -13.72
CA GLU A 233 8.80 36.03 -14.12
C GLU A 233 9.98 36.06 -13.14
N ALA A 234 10.48 37.24 -12.77
CA ALA A 234 11.55 37.38 -11.78
C ALA A 234 11.15 36.83 -10.40
N LEU A 235 9.89 37.04 -9.98
CA LEU A 235 9.39 36.47 -8.73
C LEU A 235 9.29 34.94 -8.79
N LEU A 236 8.85 34.37 -9.92
CA LEU A 236 8.81 32.92 -10.09
C LEU A 236 10.19 32.29 -10.07
N ALA A 237 11.19 32.94 -10.68
CA ALA A 237 12.58 32.50 -10.61
C ALA A 237 13.11 32.49 -9.16
N GLU A 238 12.85 33.54 -8.39
CA GLU A 238 13.21 33.60 -6.96
C GLU A 238 12.51 32.50 -6.14
N VAL A 239 11.22 32.24 -6.43
CA VAL A 239 10.47 31.14 -5.78
C VAL A 239 11.10 29.78 -6.11
N ASP A 240 11.56 29.58 -7.34
CA ASP A 240 12.20 28.34 -7.77
C ASP A 240 13.54 28.13 -7.06
N GLU A 241 14.43 29.12 -7.11
CA GLU A 241 15.72 29.09 -6.42
C GLU A 241 15.53 28.80 -4.93
N ARG A 242 14.58 29.50 -4.29
CA ARG A 242 14.28 29.31 -2.88
C ARG A 242 13.67 27.93 -2.58
N ALA A 243 12.81 27.41 -3.45
CA ALA A 243 12.23 26.07 -3.27
C ALA A 243 13.29 24.97 -3.42
N ILE A 244 14.22 25.13 -4.37
CA ILE A 244 15.39 24.26 -4.52
C ILE A 244 16.27 24.34 -3.26
N GLU A 245 16.61 25.55 -2.82
CA GLU A 245 17.37 25.77 -1.60
C GLU A 245 16.72 25.13 -0.38
N ASP A 246 15.39 25.19 -0.25
CA ASP A 246 14.70 24.68 0.92
C ASP A 246 14.52 23.15 0.87
N LEU A 247 14.30 22.55 -0.30
CA LEU A 247 13.90 21.14 -0.45
C LEU A 247 14.98 20.19 -0.99
N VAL A 248 15.83 20.64 -1.92
CA VAL A 248 16.85 19.77 -2.51
C VAL A 248 17.93 19.45 -1.47
N GLY A 249 18.26 18.16 -1.33
CA GLY A 249 19.18 17.67 -0.30
C GLY A 249 18.63 17.75 1.14
N ARG A 250 17.35 18.07 1.34
CA ARG A 250 16.70 18.03 2.67
C ARG A 250 16.43 16.59 3.12
N PHE A 251 15.94 15.76 2.19
CA PHE A 251 15.55 14.38 2.47
C PHE A 251 16.71 13.42 2.26
N GLN A 252 16.81 12.38 3.10
CA GLN A 252 17.75 11.28 2.95
C GLN A 252 17.37 10.49 1.70
N LEU A 253 18.27 10.50 0.72
CA LEU A 253 18.16 9.66 -0.46
C LEU A 253 18.74 8.29 -0.11
N TYR A 254 17.87 7.34 0.24
CA TYR A 254 18.27 5.94 0.33
C TYR A 254 18.51 5.41 -1.08
N GLY A 255 19.79 5.26 -1.47
CA GLY A 255 20.17 4.66 -2.75
C GLY A 255 19.76 5.47 -3.98
N GLY A 256 20.00 6.78 -3.99
CA GLY A 256 19.76 7.60 -5.18
C GLY A 256 20.56 7.12 -6.39
N ALA A 257 19.96 7.29 -7.58
CA ALA A 257 20.39 6.99 -8.97
C ALA A 257 21.89 7.06 -9.39
N ASN A 258 22.82 7.34 -8.50
CA ASN A 258 24.26 7.34 -8.74
C ASN A 258 24.96 6.01 -8.42
N ASP A 259 24.25 4.99 -7.91
CA ASP A 259 24.80 3.64 -7.75
C ASP A 259 23.82 2.57 -8.30
N PRO A 260 23.99 2.14 -9.57
CA PRO A 260 23.15 1.13 -10.22
C PRO A 260 23.05 -0.18 -9.42
N ASN A 261 24.09 -0.48 -8.62
CA ASN A 261 24.14 -1.68 -7.80
C ASN A 261 23.25 -1.57 -6.56
N ALA A 262 23.15 -0.37 -5.96
CA ALA A 262 22.28 -0.16 -4.79
C ALA A 262 20.79 -0.21 -5.18
N ALA A 263 20.43 0.32 -6.35
CA ALA A 263 19.06 0.26 -6.87
C ALA A 263 18.63 -1.18 -7.23
N ALA A 264 19.55 -1.99 -7.77
CA ALA A 264 19.33 -3.41 -8.03
C ALA A 264 19.12 -4.21 -6.73
N VAL A 265 19.93 -3.93 -5.70
CA VAL A 265 19.83 -4.55 -4.38
C VAL A 265 18.52 -4.16 -3.68
N LEU A 266 18.08 -2.90 -3.75
CA LEU A 266 16.80 -2.47 -3.18
C LEU A 266 15.60 -3.13 -3.89
N LYS A 267 15.62 -3.22 -5.22
CA LYS A 267 14.58 -3.96 -5.97
C LYS A 267 14.58 -5.45 -5.62
N MET A 268 15.75 -6.06 -5.43
CA MET A 268 15.86 -7.43 -4.94
C MET A 268 15.28 -7.58 -3.53
N CYS A 269 15.61 -6.68 -2.60
CA CYS A 269 15.07 -6.71 -1.24
C CYS A 269 13.54 -6.57 -1.24
N GLU A 270 12.98 -5.68 -2.06
CA GLU A 270 11.53 -5.51 -2.18
C GLU A 270 10.85 -6.76 -2.76
N GLN A 271 11.48 -7.42 -3.74
CA GLN A 271 10.99 -8.68 -4.30
C GLN A 271 11.05 -9.83 -3.29
N VAL A 272 12.13 -9.90 -2.49
CA VAL A 272 12.28 -10.90 -1.42
C VAL A 272 11.23 -10.68 -0.34
N VAL A 273 10.99 -9.44 0.09
CA VAL A 273 9.96 -9.13 1.09
C VAL A 273 8.58 -9.55 0.59
N ARG A 274 8.20 -9.19 -0.65
CA ARG A 274 6.91 -9.60 -1.23
C ARG A 274 6.77 -11.12 -1.36
N ALA A 275 7.85 -11.81 -1.72
CA ALA A 275 7.85 -13.27 -1.78
C ALA A 275 7.63 -13.88 -0.40
N VAL A 276 8.29 -13.35 0.63
CA VAL A 276 8.13 -13.80 2.03
C VAL A 276 6.73 -13.53 2.54
N GLU A 277 6.15 -12.36 2.27
CA GLU A 277 4.75 -12.04 2.63
C GLU A 277 3.76 -13.00 1.96
N THR A 278 3.95 -13.27 0.66
CA THR A 278 3.08 -14.18 -0.10
C THR A 278 3.19 -15.62 0.41
N ILE A 279 4.40 -16.09 0.70
CA ILE A 279 4.65 -17.43 1.25
C ILE A 279 4.07 -17.56 2.66
N SER A 280 4.25 -16.55 3.51
CA SER A 280 3.74 -16.53 4.87
C SER A 280 2.21 -16.56 4.89
N ALA A 281 1.54 -15.76 4.04
CA ALA A 281 0.09 -15.81 3.89
C ALA A 281 -0.39 -17.19 3.44
N ARG A 282 0.27 -17.79 2.44
CA ARG A 282 -0.05 -19.13 1.93
C ARG A 282 0.15 -20.21 3.00
N GLN A 283 1.18 -20.09 3.84
CA GLN A 283 1.43 -21.02 4.95
C GLN A 283 0.31 -20.92 5.99
N ILE A 284 -0.13 -19.72 6.35
CA ILE A 284 -1.22 -19.54 7.33
C ILE A 284 -2.52 -20.19 6.82
N ASP A 285 -2.84 -20.02 5.54
CA ASP A 285 -4.05 -20.62 4.94
C ASP A 285 -4.01 -22.16 4.96
N LEU A 286 -2.87 -22.74 4.57
CA LEU A 286 -2.70 -24.20 4.57
C LEU A 286 -2.68 -24.80 5.98
N TRP A 287 -2.08 -24.09 6.95
CA TRP A 287 -2.12 -24.48 8.35
C TRP A 287 -3.54 -24.42 8.91
N ALA A 288 -4.33 -23.40 8.56
CA ALA A 288 -5.72 -23.30 8.97
C ALA A 288 -6.56 -24.45 8.39
N GLU A 289 -6.33 -24.82 7.13
CA GLU A 289 -7.02 -25.95 6.48
C GLU A 289 -6.68 -27.29 7.15
N ALA A 290 -5.39 -27.58 7.36
CA ALA A 290 -4.94 -28.82 8.01
C ALA A 290 -5.45 -28.94 9.47
N VAL A 291 -5.42 -27.84 10.23
CA VAL A 291 -5.93 -27.82 11.61
C VAL A 291 -7.44 -28.04 11.64
N SER A 292 -8.19 -27.42 10.71
CA SER A 292 -9.64 -27.60 10.60
C SER A 292 -10.01 -29.05 10.22
N GLU A 293 -9.27 -29.67 9.32
CA GLU A 293 -9.48 -31.07 8.92
C GLU A 293 -9.19 -32.03 10.08
N THR A 294 -8.10 -31.79 10.82
CA THR A 294 -7.75 -32.55 12.02
C THR A 294 -8.80 -32.39 13.11
N HIS A 295 -9.32 -31.17 13.32
CA HIS A 295 -10.37 -30.91 14.30
C HIS A 295 -11.69 -31.63 13.95
N SER A 296 -12.05 -31.64 12.67
CA SER A 296 -13.21 -32.36 12.13
C SER A 296 -13.10 -33.88 12.37
N GLN A 297 -11.94 -34.47 12.07
CA GLN A 297 -11.70 -35.89 12.30
C GLN A 297 -11.74 -36.22 13.80
N TRP A 298 -11.16 -35.37 14.66
CA TRP A 298 -11.16 -35.58 16.10
C TRP A 298 -12.57 -35.50 16.71
N ALA A 299 -13.41 -34.57 16.22
CA ALA A 299 -14.80 -34.45 16.63
C ALA A 299 -15.63 -35.69 16.24
N SER A 300 -15.42 -36.24 15.03
CA SER A 300 -16.15 -37.43 14.58
C SER A 300 -15.78 -38.68 15.38
N VAL A 301 -14.48 -38.87 15.66
CA VAL A 301 -13.98 -39.99 16.47
C VAL A 301 -14.45 -39.91 17.92
N THR A 302 -14.44 -38.71 18.52
CA THR A 302 -14.94 -38.49 19.89
C THR A 302 -16.44 -38.81 19.99
N THR A 303 -17.21 -38.47 18.96
CA THR A 303 -18.64 -38.78 18.91
C THR A 303 -18.86 -40.29 18.78
N ALA A 304 -18.12 -40.96 17.90
CA ALA A 304 -18.22 -42.41 17.71
C ALA A 304 -17.81 -43.21 18.96
N THR A 305 -16.74 -42.82 19.65
CA THR A 305 -16.31 -43.46 20.91
C THR A 305 -17.32 -43.24 22.03
N THR A 306 -17.92 -42.06 22.13
CA THR A 306 -18.99 -41.77 23.11
C THR A 306 -20.22 -42.64 22.89
N ASP A 307 -20.61 -42.85 21.63
CA ASP A 307 -21.74 -43.71 21.29
C ASP A 307 -21.46 -45.19 21.60
N THR A 308 -20.25 -45.68 21.31
CA THR A 308 -19.84 -47.05 21.66
C THR A 308 -19.82 -47.27 23.16
N LEU A 309 -19.25 -46.34 23.94
CA LEU A 309 -19.23 -46.39 25.40
C LEU A 309 -20.67 -46.42 25.95
N LYS A 310 -21.55 -45.55 25.43
CA LYS A 310 -22.96 -45.50 25.82
C LYS A 310 -23.66 -46.83 25.54
N GLN A 311 -23.43 -47.44 24.38
CA GLN A 311 -24.02 -48.73 24.04
C GLN A 311 -23.51 -49.87 24.93
N ALA A 312 -22.21 -49.94 25.19
CA ALA A 312 -21.62 -50.96 26.05
C ALA A 312 -22.16 -50.87 27.49
N LEU A 313 -22.26 -49.65 28.04
CA LEU A 313 -22.71 -49.41 29.41
C LEU A 313 -24.21 -49.68 29.57
N VAL A 314 -25.04 -49.28 28.60
CA VAL A 314 -26.48 -49.58 28.61
C VAL A 314 -26.73 -51.07 28.47
N THR A 315 -25.99 -51.77 27.60
CA THR A 315 -26.19 -53.20 27.36
C THR A 315 -25.71 -54.02 28.56
N GLY A 316 -24.50 -53.75 29.06
CA GLY A 316 -23.94 -54.45 30.22
C GLY A 316 -24.79 -54.27 31.49
N LEU A 317 -25.26 -53.06 31.77
CA LEU A 317 -26.11 -52.81 32.95
C LEU A 317 -27.48 -53.48 32.83
N LYS A 318 -28.07 -53.47 31.62
CA LYS A 318 -29.36 -54.08 31.34
C LYS A 318 -29.31 -55.60 31.48
N ASP A 319 -28.27 -56.23 30.95
CA ASP A 319 -28.10 -57.68 31.00
C ASP A 319 -27.73 -58.13 32.42
N GLY A 320 -26.84 -57.42 33.11
CA GLY A 320 -26.49 -57.71 34.51
C GLY A 320 -27.68 -57.60 35.49
N LEU A 321 -28.52 -56.57 35.36
CA LEU A 321 -29.74 -56.44 36.18
C LEU A 321 -30.76 -57.54 35.87
N ARG A 322 -30.85 -57.95 34.62
CA ARG A 322 -31.75 -59.03 34.19
C ARG A 322 -31.32 -60.37 34.78
N ASP A 323 -30.03 -60.69 34.72
CA ASP A 323 -29.47 -61.93 35.25
C ASP A 323 -29.53 -62.00 36.77
N HIS A 324 -29.33 -60.87 37.46
CA HIS A 324 -29.52 -60.79 38.91
C HIS A 324 -30.99 -60.98 39.31
N ALA A 325 -31.95 -60.42 38.55
CA ALA A 325 -33.37 -60.58 38.82
C ALA A 325 -33.85 -62.03 38.61
N THR A 326 -33.36 -62.72 37.58
CA THR A 326 -33.64 -64.15 37.37
C THR A 326 -32.99 -65.01 38.45
N GLY A 327 -31.74 -64.73 38.83
CA GLY A 327 -31.05 -65.41 39.93
C GLY A 327 -31.79 -65.30 41.27
N LEU A 328 -32.28 -64.10 41.61
CA LEU A 328 -33.07 -63.87 42.83
C LEU A 328 -34.38 -64.67 42.82
N THR A 329 -35.07 -64.69 41.67
CA THR A 329 -36.37 -65.39 41.53
C THR A 329 -36.19 -66.90 41.72
N VAL A 330 -35.18 -67.48 41.07
CA VAL A 330 -34.87 -68.92 41.19
C VAL A 330 -34.41 -69.28 42.61
N GLY A 331 -33.59 -68.41 43.24
CA GLY A 331 -33.14 -68.61 44.62
C GLY A 331 -34.29 -68.59 45.64
N ILE A 332 -35.22 -67.63 45.51
CA ILE A 332 -36.40 -67.52 46.39
C ILE A 332 -37.32 -68.74 46.22
N GLU A 333 -37.51 -69.22 44.98
CA GLU A 333 -38.37 -70.37 44.70
C GLU A 333 -37.79 -71.68 45.28
N SER A 334 -36.47 -71.86 45.18
CA SER A 334 -35.76 -72.98 45.82
C SER A 334 -35.87 -72.94 47.34
N GLN A 335 -35.70 -71.76 47.97
CA GLN A 335 -35.84 -71.62 49.42
C GLN A 335 -37.26 -71.91 49.91
N LEU A 336 -38.28 -71.42 49.19
CA LEU A 336 -39.68 -71.70 49.52
C LEU A 336 -40.00 -73.20 49.45
N GLN A 337 -39.44 -73.93 48.47
CA GLN A 337 -39.61 -75.37 48.38
C GLN A 337 -38.97 -76.12 49.56
N GLU A 338 -37.78 -75.68 49.99
CA GLU A 338 -37.07 -76.29 51.11
C GLU A 338 -37.76 -76.01 52.45
N LEU A 339 -38.25 -74.79 52.65
CA LEU A 339 -39.07 -74.40 53.81
C LEU A 339 -40.37 -75.19 53.86
N ASN A 340 -41.06 -75.35 52.73
CA ASN A 340 -42.30 -76.12 52.66
C ASN A 340 -42.07 -77.60 52.95
N ARG A 341 -40.96 -78.18 52.47
CA ARG A 341 -40.56 -79.55 52.83
C ARG A 341 -40.33 -79.71 54.33
N GLY A 342 -39.61 -78.78 54.94
CA GLY A 342 -39.36 -78.78 56.39
C GLY A 342 -40.65 -78.67 57.21
N LEU A 343 -41.54 -77.76 56.82
CA LEU A 343 -42.83 -77.58 57.49
C LEU A 343 -43.70 -78.83 57.38
N THR A 344 -43.73 -79.45 56.19
CA THR A 344 -44.51 -80.69 55.94
C THR A 344 -44.00 -81.83 56.82
N ALA A 345 -42.69 -82.03 56.89
CA ALA A 345 -42.06 -83.04 57.74
C ALA A 345 -42.38 -82.81 59.23
N GLN A 346 -42.37 -81.56 59.70
CA GLN A 346 -42.73 -81.21 61.06
C GLN A 346 -44.20 -81.51 61.37
N THR A 347 -45.13 -81.22 60.46
CA THR A 347 -46.55 -81.58 60.62
C THR A 347 -46.78 -83.09 60.63
N ASP A 348 -46.03 -83.84 59.82
CA ASP A 348 -46.14 -85.31 59.79
C ASP A 348 -45.62 -85.94 61.09
N GLU A 349 -44.53 -85.41 61.63
CA GLU A 349 -43.97 -85.85 62.91
C GLU A 349 -44.90 -85.51 64.09
N PHE A 350 -45.52 -84.32 64.07
CA PHE A 350 -46.53 -83.93 65.05
C PHE A 350 -47.79 -84.80 64.97
N ALA A 351 -48.25 -85.14 63.75
CA ALA A 351 -49.38 -86.04 63.54
C ALA A 351 -49.06 -87.50 63.90
N ALA A 352 -47.80 -87.93 63.79
CA ALA A 352 -47.34 -89.22 64.29
C ALA A 352 -47.31 -89.24 65.83
N GLY A 353 -46.81 -88.19 66.47
CA GLY A 353 -46.80 -88.04 67.93
C GLY A 353 -48.20 -88.03 68.55
N ILE A 354 -49.14 -87.27 67.95
CA ILE A 354 -50.55 -87.29 68.40
C ILE A 354 -51.16 -88.68 68.23
N ARG A 355 -50.87 -89.39 67.12
CA ARG A 355 -51.35 -90.77 66.93
C ARG A 355 -50.82 -91.69 68.01
N ASP A 356 -49.54 -91.63 68.31
CA ASP A 356 -48.90 -92.46 69.34
C ASP A 356 -49.46 -92.16 70.74
N GLN A 357 -49.75 -90.88 71.02
CA GLN A 357 -50.38 -90.43 72.27
C GLN A 357 -51.85 -90.88 72.41
N VAL A 358 -52.61 -90.85 71.31
CA VAL A 358 -53.99 -91.40 71.27
C VAL A 358 -53.95 -92.92 71.44
N GLN A 359 -52.94 -93.60 70.87
CA GLN A 359 -52.79 -95.06 70.96
C GLN A 359 -52.39 -95.49 72.37
N THR A 360 -51.52 -94.75 73.05
CA THR A 360 -51.18 -94.97 74.47
C THR A 360 -52.35 -94.64 75.39
N LEU A 361 -53.10 -93.55 75.15
CA LEU A 361 -54.35 -93.28 75.89
C LEU A 361 -55.40 -94.38 75.68
N ALA A 362 -55.55 -94.90 74.46
CA ALA A 362 -56.44 -96.02 74.16
C ALA A 362 -55.98 -97.34 74.80
N ALA A 363 -54.67 -97.61 74.82
CA ALA A 363 -54.09 -98.77 75.50
C ALA A 363 -54.28 -98.69 77.03
N THR A 364 -54.11 -97.49 77.60
CA THR A 364 -54.31 -97.26 79.04
C THR A 364 -55.79 -97.36 79.42
N ALA A 365 -56.70 -96.87 78.56
CA ALA A 365 -58.15 -97.02 78.73
C ALA A 365 -58.62 -98.47 78.55
N ALA A 366 -58.00 -99.24 77.64
CA ALA A 366 -58.28 -100.67 77.48
C ALA A 366 -57.84 -101.49 78.71
N GLN A 367 -56.70 -101.14 79.31
CA GLN A 367 -56.25 -101.73 80.58
C GLN A 367 -57.17 -101.36 81.76
N GLN A 368 -57.84 -100.20 81.68
CA GLN A 368 -58.85 -99.75 82.66
C GLN A 368 -60.17 -100.52 82.57
N SER A 369 -60.52 -101.07 81.39
CA SER A 369 -61.77 -101.83 81.18
C SER A 369 -61.71 -103.27 81.71
N GLU A 370 -60.52 -103.85 81.92
CA GLU A 370 -60.38 -105.22 82.44
C GLU A 370 -60.30 -105.28 83.98
N VAL A 371 -60.12 -104.13 84.65
CA VAL A 371 -60.01 -104.05 86.12
C VAL A 371 -61.27 -103.44 86.79
N LEU A 372 -62.33 -103.15 86.02
CA LEU A 372 -63.64 -102.71 86.55
C LEU A 372 -64.50 -103.89 87.05
N GLY A 373 -64.07 -104.44 88.20
CA GLY A 373 -64.83 -105.36 89.06
C GLY A 373 -63.91 -105.87 90.18
N LYS A 374 -63.97 -105.42 91.43
CA LYS A 374 -65.08 -104.85 92.18
C LYS A 374 -64.58 -103.92 93.31
N SER A 375 -65.31 -102.82 93.46
CA SER A 375 -65.57 -102.06 94.69
C SER A 375 -64.39 -101.37 95.39
N THR A 376 -64.12 -100.16 94.89
CA THR A 376 -64.00 -98.89 95.62
C THR A 376 -64.04 -98.94 97.16
N THR A 377 -62.86 -98.84 97.78
CA THR A 377 -62.48 -97.94 98.89
C THR A 377 -60.97 -98.13 99.12
N ASP A 378 -60.05 -97.79 98.21
CA ASP A 378 -59.87 -96.56 97.43
C ASP A 378 -59.81 -95.31 98.32
N GLN A 379 -58.69 -94.57 98.30
CA GLN A 379 -58.45 -93.68 97.16
C GLN A 379 -57.30 -92.68 97.40
N ALA A 380 -56.73 -92.56 98.59
CA ALA A 380 -55.75 -91.49 98.87
C ALA A 380 -54.31 -91.80 98.42
N GLU A 381 -53.86 -93.05 98.44
CA GLU A 381 -52.43 -93.37 98.27
C GLU A 381 -52.03 -93.62 96.81
N ILE A 382 -52.96 -94.12 95.98
CA ILE A 382 -52.72 -94.39 94.55
C ILE A 382 -52.86 -93.11 93.71
N LEU A 383 -53.77 -92.19 94.06
CA LEU A 383 -53.87 -90.87 93.43
C LEU A 383 -52.58 -90.06 93.61
N GLY A 384 -51.91 -90.18 94.77
CA GLY A 384 -50.63 -89.49 95.02
C GLY A 384 -49.48 -89.98 94.12
N ARG A 385 -49.35 -91.30 93.91
CA ARG A 385 -48.33 -91.85 92.99
C ARG A 385 -48.64 -91.56 91.53
N CYS A 386 -49.91 -91.69 91.11
CA CYS A 386 -50.28 -91.47 89.71
C CYS A 386 -50.15 -89.99 89.31
N VAL A 387 -50.52 -89.04 90.18
CA VAL A 387 -50.33 -87.60 89.92
C VAL A 387 -48.84 -87.22 89.94
N ALA A 388 -48.02 -87.84 90.80
CA ALA A 388 -46.57 -87.61 90.80
C ALA A 388 -45.90 -88.14 89.51
N GLU A 389 -46.25 -89.37 89.08
CA GLU A 389 -45.75 -89.94 87.82
C GLU A 389 -46.25 -89.15 86.60
N GLN A 390 -47.51 -88.71 86.58
CA GLN A 390 -48.02 -87.87 85.50
C GLN A 390 -47.36 -86.48 85.48
N SER A 391 -47.10 -85.86 86.64
CA SER A 391 -46.41 -84.56 86.69
C SER A 391 -44.95 -84.66 86.26
N GLU A 392 -44.26 -85.76 86.56
CA GLU A 392 -42.89 -85.99 86.13
C GLU A 392 -42.81 -86.28 84.63
N MET A 393 -43.74 -87.09 84.10
CA MET A 393 -43.87 -87.31 82.66
C MET A 393 -44.20 -85.99 81.93
N LEU A 394 -45.15 -85.19 82.44
CA LEU A 394 -45.51 -83.91 81.82
C LEU A 394 -44.34 -82.93 81.85
N SER A 395 -43.57 -82.88 82.94
CA SER A 395 -42.37 -82.04 83.02
C SER A 395 -41.28 -82.50 82.04
N GLN A 396 -41.10 -83.81 81.85
CA GLN A 396 -40.15 -84.35 80.87
C GLN A 396 -40.60 -84.07 79.43
N THR A 397 -41.89 -84.23 79.14
CA THR A 397 -42.46 -83.94 77.81
C THR A 397 -42.40 -82.45 77.49
N VAL A 398 -42.73 -81.57 78.43
CA VAL A 398 -42.59 -80.12 78.24
C VAL A 398 -41.12 -79.71 78.08
N ALA A 399 -40.19 -80.33 78.82
CA ALA A 399 -38.76 -80.09 78.64
C ALA A 399 -38.26 -80.59 77.26
N GLN A 400 -38.75 -81.73 76.78
CA GLN A 400 -38.44 -82.22 75.43
C GLN A 400 -38.99 -81.30 74.34
N HIS A 401 -40.25 -80.86 74.46
CA HIS A 401 -40.82 -79.92 73.50
C HIS A 401 -40.14 -78.55 73.53
N ALA A 402 -39.76 -78.04 74.70
CA ALA A 402 -38.98 -76.81 74.80
C ALA A 402 -37.61 -76.96 74.11
N ASN A 403 -36.93 -78.09 74.28
CA ASN A 403 -35.68 -78.37 73.57
C ASN A 403 -35.87 -78.49 72.05
N GLN A 404 -36.94 -79.17 71.59
CA GLN A 404 -37.25 -79.26 70.16
C GLN A 404 -37.57 -77.89 69.55
N LEU A 405 -38.30 -77.03 70.27
CA LEU A 405 -38.60 -75.68 69.81
C LEU A 405 -37.33 -74.81 69.72
N THR A 406 -36.45 -74.95 70.71
CA THR A 406 -35.17 -74.23 70.74
C THR A 406 -34.25 -74.69 69.61
N GLN A 407 -34.16 -76.00 69.37
CA GLN A 407 -33.41 -76.56 68.23
C GLN A 407 -34.00 -76.14 66.87
N GLY A 408 -35.33 -76.08 66.75
CA GLY A 408 -35.99 -75.59 65.55
C GLY A 408 -35.74 -74.10 65.28
N ALA A 409 -35.75 -73.28 66.34
CA ALA A 409 -35.43 -71.85 66.24
C ALA A 409 -33.96 -71.62 65.85
N ASP A 410 -33.03 -72.39 66.44
CA ASP A 410 -31.61 -72.36 66.07
C ASP A 410 -31.37 -72.85 64.63
N GLY A 411 -32.13 -73.86 64.18
CA GLY A 411 -32.11 -74.31 62.78
C GLY A 411 -32.59 -73.24 61.79
N LEU A 412 -33.68 -72.54 62.10
CA LEU A 412 -34.19 -71.43 61.28
C LEU A 412 -33.20 -70.26 61.21
N LEU A 413 -32.60 -69.88 62.34
CA LEU A 413 -31.56 -68.84 62.38
C LEU A 413 -30.30 -69.26 61.62
N GLY A 414 -29.90 -70.53 61.72
CA GLY A 414 -28.80 -71.11 60.95
C GLY A 414 -29.06 -71.06 59.44
N ASN A 415 -30.27 -71.40 59.01
CA ASN A 415 -30.67 -71.36 57.61
C ASN A 415 -30.75 -69.93 57.07
N LEU A 416 -31.30 -68.97 57.84
CA LEU A 416 -31.32 -67.55 57.47
C LEU A 416 -29.92 -66.96 57.36
N ARG A 417 -29.04 -67.31 58.31
CA ARG A 417 -27.64 -66.90 58.28
C ARG A 417 -26.91 -67.47 57.06
N GLY A 418 -27.10 -68.75 56.78
CA GLY A 418 -26.53 -69.40 55.58
C GLY A 418 -27.05 -68.78 54.28
N GLY A 419 -28.33 -68.40 54.23
CA GLY A 419 -28.91 -67.69 53.08
C GLY A 419 -28.32 -66.30 52.87
N LEU A 420 -28.13 -65.53 53.96
CA LEU A 420 -27.49 -64.21 53.90
C LEU A 420 -26.01 -64.30 53.53
N GLU A 421 -25.28 -65.29 54.03
CA GLU A 421 -23.89 -65.55 53.66
C GLU A 421 -23.78 -65.88 52.17
N ARG A 422 -24.69 -66.71 51.63
CA ARG A 422 -24.70 -67.04 50.19
C ARG A 422 -25.07 -65.87 49.29
N MET A 423 -25.98 -65.00 49.75
CA MET A 423 -26.33 -63.77 49.03
C MET A 423 -25.17 -62.77 49.03
N ALA A 424 -24.42 -62.68 50.13
CA ALA A 424 -23.21 -61.88 50.21
C ALA A 424 -22.10 -62.44 49.30
N GLU A 425 -21.90 -63.76 49.25
CA GLU A 425 -20.97 -64.40 48.31
C GLU A 425 -21.33 -64.10 46.85
N LEU A 426 -22.60 -64.24 46.46
CA LEU A 426 -23.05 -63.94 45.10
C LEU A 426 -22.91 -62.45 44.75
N LEU A 427 -23.14 -61.55 45.70
CA LEU A 427 -22.92 -60.11 45.51
C LEU A 427 -21.43 -59.78 45.32
N VAL A 428 -20.56 -60.40 46.11
CA VAL A 428 -19.11 -60.24 45.97
C VAL A 428 -18.64 -60.79 44.63
N GLU A 429 -19.15 -61.95 44.21
CA GLU A 429 -18.85 -62.56 42.91
C GLU A 429 -19.31 -61.65 41.75
N ALA A 430 -20.54 -61.13 41.80
CA ALA A 430 -21.05 -60.21 40.79
C ALA A 430 -20.27 -58.88 40.74
N LEU A 431 -19.86 -58.34 41.90
CA LEU A 431 -19.03 -57.14 41.96
C LEU A 431 -17.62 -57.38 41.42
N ASN A 432 -17.04 -58.55 41.67
CA ASN A 432 -15.75 -58.94 41.09
C ASN A 432 -15.85 -59.09 39.58
N GLN A 433 -16.87 -59.78 39.06
CA GLN A 433 -17.09 -59.92 37.62
C GLN A 433 -17.31 -58.56 36.95
N HIS A 434 -18.10 -57.67 37.57
CA HIS A 434 -18.31 -56.33 37.05
C HIS A 434 -17.02 -55.48 37.12
N GLY A 435 -16.19 -55.70 38.14
CA GLY A 435 -14.85 -55.13 38.26
C GLY A 435 -13.93 -55.60 37.13
N GLU A 436 -13.87 -56.90 36.84
CA GLU A 436 -13.10 -57.47 35.74
C GLU A 436 -13.56 -56.92 34.38
N VAL A 437 -14.88 -56.88 34.12
CA VAL A 437 -15.42 -56.32 32.87
C VAL A 437 -15.09 -54.84 32.72
N LEU A 438 -15.17 -54.05 33.80
CA LEU A 438 -14.79 -52.63 33.76
C LEU A 438 -13.29 -52.45 33.50
N THR A 439 -12.46 -53.28 34.14
CA THR A 439 -10.99 -53.26 33.97
C THR A 439 -10.60 -53.64 32.55
N GLN A 440 -11.29 -54.64 31.98
CA GLN A 440 -11.11 -55.07 30.59
C GLN A 440 -11.55 -53.99 29.60
N ALA A 441 -12.70 -53.36 29.85
CA ALA A 441 -13.17 -52.23 29.04
C ALA A 441 -12.21 -51.03 29.12
N GLU A 442 -11.68 -50.70 30.29
CA GLU A 442 -10.64 -49.68 30.45
C GLU A 442 -9.36 -50.03 29.71
N GLN A 443 -8.93 -51.30 29.74
CA GLN A 443 -7.76 -51.76 28.99
C GLN A 443 -7.98 -51.72 27.48
N GLU A 444 -9.15 -52.11 27.00
CA GLU A 444 -9.53 -51.97 25.59
C GLU A 444 -9.54 -50.50 25.17
N LEU A 445 -10.16 -49.61 25.97
CA LEU A 445 -10.16 -48.17 25.72
C LEU A 445 -8.75 -47.59 25.72
N ALA A 446 -7.91 -47.99 26.67
CA ALA A 446 -6.51 -47.56 26.73
C ALA A 446 -5.70 -48.11 25.54
N SER A 447 -6.03 -49.31 25.05
CA SER A 447 -5.40 -49.89 23.85
C SER A 447 -5.81 -49.16 22.58
N GLU A 448 -7.10 -48.84 22.44
CA GLU A 448 -7.65 -48.15 21.28
C GLU A 448 -7.17 -46.70 21.25
N ASN A 449 -7.13 -46.04 22.42
CA ASN A 449 -6.62 -44.68 22.54
C ASN A 449 -5.10 -44.61 22.25
N ARG A 450 -4.32 -45.62 22.68
CA ARG A 450 -2.90 -45.74 22.27
C ARG A 450 -2.76 -45.99 20.77
N ARG A 451 -3.61 -46.84 20.19
CA ARG A 451 -3.61 -47.13 18.74
C ARG A 451 -3.89 -45.85 17.94
N HIS A 452 -4.89 -45.07 18.34
CA HIS A 452 -5.21 -43.79 17.71
C HIS A 452 -4.13 -42.73 17.91
N LEU A 453 -3.52 -42.64 19.09
CA LEU A 453 -2.35 -41.77 19.30
C LEU A 453 -1.21 -42.13 18.34
N THR A 454 -0.98 -43.43 18.12
CA THR A 454 0.05 -43.91 17.20
C THR A 454 -0.31 -43.61 15.74
N GLU A 455 -1.58 -43.73 15.35
CA GLU A 455 -2.08 -43.35 14.02
C GLU A 455 -1.95 -41.84 13.77
N VAL A 456 -2.28 -41.01 14.77
CA VAL A 456 -2.11 -39.56 14.70
C VAL A 456 -0.64 -39.17 14.63
N GLU A 457 0.23 -39.79 15.44
CA GLU A 457 1.68 -39.59 15.37
C GLU A 457 2.24 -40.00 14.01
N ALA A 458 1.76 -41.10 13.43
CA ALA A 458 2.15 -41.54 12.10
C ALA A 458 1.69 -40.58 11.00
N ALA A 459 0.43 -40.13 11.04
CA ALA A 459 -0.11 -39.15 10.09
C ALA A 459 0.59 -37.80 10.20
N LEU A 460 0.90 -37.35 11.43
CA LEU A 460 1.66 -36.14 11.68
C LEU A 460 3.10 -36.31 11.17
N GLY A 461 3.73 -37.45 11.40
CA GLY A 461 5.07 -37.78 10.90
C GLY A 461 5.12 -37.79 9.37
N GLU A 462 4.13 -38.39 8.71
CA GLU A 462 3.99 -38.39 7.26
C GLU A 462 3.80 -36.98 6.71
N ALA A 463 2.91 -36.18 7.32
CA ALA A 463 2.71 -34.77 6.95
C ALA A 463 3.99 -33.94 7.14
N MET A 464 4.76 -34.19 8.21
CA MET A 464 5.99 -33.47 8.51
C MET A 464 7.11 -33.83 7.53
N VAL A 465 7.19 -35.11 7.10
CA VAL A 465 8.10 -35.56 6.04
C VAL A 465 7.69 -34.95 4.69
N LEU A 466 6.41 -34.90 4.37
CA LEU A 466 5.88 -34.27 3.15
C LEU A 466 6.16 -32.76 3.14
N ALA A 467 6.03 -32.10 4.29
CA ALA A 467 6.39 -30.70 4.45
C ALA A 467 7.91 -30.47 4.29
N ALA A 468 8.73 -31.35 4.87
CA ALA A 468 10.19 -31.30 4.76
C ALA A 468 10.67 -31.50 3.31
N ASP A 469 10.16 -32.52 2.59
CA ASP A 469 10.46 -32.76 1.17
C ASP A 469 10.03 -31.57 0.29
N ARG A 470 8.90 -30.95 0.62
CA ARG A 470 8.41 -29.77 -0.10
C ARG A 470 9.26 -28.53 0.17
N GLN A 471 9.74 -28.37 1.40
CA GLN A 471 10.67 -27.31 1.78
C GLN A 471 12.04 -27.50 1.12
N GLU A 472 12.54 -28.73 1.06
CA GLU A 472 13.79 -29.07 0.34
C GLU A 472 13.67 -28.77 -1.16
N LYS A 473 12.54 -29.12 -1.80
CA LYS A 473 12.27 -28.76 -3.20
C LYS A 473 12.20 -27.25 -3.43
N LEU A 474 11.62 -26.50 -2.49
CA LEU A 474 11.56 -25.03 -2.58
C LEU A 474 12.94 -24.41 -2.40
N ILE A 475 13.76 -24.93 -1.47
CA ILE A 475 15.15 -24.51 -1.28
C ILE A 475 15.95 -24.80 -2.54
N GLY A 476 15.87 -26.00 -3.11
CA GLY A 476 16.56 -26.35 -4.36
C GLY A 476 16.13 -25.46 -5.54
N ARG A 477 14.84 -25.09 -5.60
CA ARG A 477 14.34 -24.13 -6.62
C ARG A 477 14.87 -22.72 -6.38
N SER A 478 15.00 -22.30 -5.12
CA SER A 478 15.64 -21.02 -4.75
C SER A 478 17.12 -21.01 -5.10
N GLU A 479 17.86 -22.09 -4.82
CA GLU A 479 19.28 -22.22 -5.20
C GLU A 479 19.47 -22.19 -6.72
N THR A 480 18.58 -22.85 -7.47
CA THR A 480 18.59 -22.82 -8.93
C THR A 480 18.38 -21.41 -9.45
N LEU A 481 17.37 -20.69 -8.94
CA LEU A 481 17.11 -19.28 -9.32
C LEU A 481 18.28 -18.36 -8.95
N LEU A 482 18.89 -18.54 -7.78
CA LEU A 482 20.08 -17.77 -7.38
C LEU A 482 21.27 -18.05 -8.31
N THR A 483 21.45 -19.29 -8.74
CA THR A 483 22.51 -19.68 -9.68
C THR A 483 22.25 -19.11 -11.08
N GLU A 484 21.02 -19.17 -11.57
CA GLU A 484 20.61 -18.54 -12.84
C GLU A 484 20.81 -17.03 -12.80
N MET A 485 20.42 -16.38 -11.70
CA MET A 485 20.61 -14.94 -11.50
C MET A 485 22.09 -14.57 -11.43
N GLN A 486 22.92 -15.36 -10.74
CA GLN A 486 24.37 -15.17 -10.69
C GLN A 486 24.98 -15.29 -12.10
N ASN A 487 24.60 -16.29 -12.88
CA ASN A 487 25.07 -16.47 -14.26
C ASN A 487 24.63 -15.31 -15.16
N ALA A 488 23.40 -14.82 -15.02
CA ALA A 488 22.90 -13.66 -15.75
C ALA A 488 23.66 -12.38 -15.39
N LEU A 489 23.97 -12.17 -14.10
CA LEU A 489 24.78 -11.05 -13.63
C LEU A 489 26.21 -11.11 -14.18
N VAL A 490 26.84 -12.28 -14.20
CA VAL A 490 28.18 -12.47 -14.77
C VAL A 490 28.17 -12.20 -16.27
N GLN A 491 27.15 -12.65 -17.01
CA GLN A 491 27.00 -12.33 -18.44
C GLN A 491 26.79 -10.84 -18.68
N ALA A 492 25.95 -10.18 -17.88
CA ALA A 492 25.71 -8.74 -18.01
C ALA A 492 26.98 -7.95 -17.69
N ALA A 493 27.72 -8.33 -16.65
CA ALA A 493 29.02 -7.74 -16.31
C ALA A 493 30.04 -7.92 -17.44
N GLY A 494 30.11 -9.12 -18.04
CA GLY A 494 30.93 -9.38 -19.22
C GLY A 494 30.57 -8.47 -20.39
N ALA A 495 29.28 -8.34 -20.71
CA ALA A 495 28.81 -7.45 -21.77
C ALA A 495 29.13 -5.97 -21.51
N THR A 496 29.11 -5.51 -20.26
CA THR A 496 29.54 -4.14 -19.91
C THR A 496 31.04 -3.94 -20.04
N VAL A 497 31.86 -4.95 -19.73
CA VAL A 497 33.32 -4.90 -19.94
C VAL A 497 33.62 -4.84 -21.45
N ASP A 498 32.97 -5.68 -22.25
CA ASP A 498 33.10 -5.65 -23.72
C ASP A 498 32.69 -4.27 -24.28
N HIS A 499 31.63 -3.67 -23.73
CA HIS A 499 31.20 -2.33 -24.11
C HIS A 499 32.23 -1.25 -23.72
N GLN A 500 32.83 -1.34 -22.53
CA GLN A 500 33.93 -0.45 -22.12
C GLN A 500 35.14 -0.60 -23.03
N GLU A 501 35.55 -1.82 -23.38
CA GLU A 501 36.64 -2.04 -24.33
C GLU A 501 36.33 -1.43 -25.70
N GLN A 502 35.08 -1.54 -26.16
CA GLN A 502 34.65 -0.94 -27.41
C GLN A 502 34.68 0.59 -27.36
N LEU A 503 34.28 1.21 -26.25
CA LEU A 503 34.38 2.65 -26.04
C LEU A 503 35.84 3.12 -26.01
N VAL A 504 36.75 2.36 -25.40
CA VAL A 504 38.19 2.64 -25.41
C VAL A 504 38.73 2.59 -26.84
N ARG A 505 38.39 1.56 -27.62
CA ARG A 505 38.77 1.46 -29.04
C ARG A 505 38.20 2.62 -29.87
N GLN A 506 36.95 3.03 -29.63
CA GLN A 506 36.37 4.20 -30.29
C GLN A 506 37.10 5.49 -29.91
N GLY A 507 37.51 5.63 -28.65
CA GLY A 507 38.35 6.72 -28.17
C GLY A 507 39.70 6.79 -28.90
N GLU A 508 40.38 5.65 -29.08
CA GLU A 508 41.63 5.60 -29.85
C GLU A 508 41.44 5.98 -31.33
N VAL A 509 40.33 5.56 -31.95
CA VAL A 509 40.00 5.93 -33.32
C VAL A 509 39.76 7.44 -33.42
N LEU A 510 39.02 8.03 -32.49
CA LEU A 510 38.82 9.48 -32.43
C LEU A 510 40.14 10.21 -32.23
N LEU A 511 41.04 9.69 -31.40
CA LEU A 511 42.36 10.27 -31.16
C LEU A 511 43.22 10.25 -32.43
N LYS A 512 43.19 9.16 -33.21
CA LYS A 512 43.82 9.09 -34.55
C LYS A 512 43.20 10.06 -35.56
N VAL A 513 41.89 10.26 -35.52
CA VAL A 513 41.21 11.23 -36.40
C VAL A 513 41.64 12.66 -36.05
N VAL A 514 41.75 12.97 -34.75
CA VAL A 514 42.24 14.26 -34.25
C VAL A 514 43.71 14.48 -34.64
N GLU A 515 44.56 13.45 -34.53
CA GLU A 515 45.96 13.53 -34.94
C GLU A 515 46.10 13.74 -36.45
N SER A 516 45.32 13.01 -37.27
CA SER A 516 45.27 13.17 -38.72
C SER A 516 44.79 14.56 -39.14
N THR A 517 43.82 15.14 -38.44
CA THR A 517 43.39 16.53 -38.68
C THR A 517 44.49 17.54 -38.29
N GLY A 518 45.24 17.28 -37.23
CA GLY A 518 46.42 18.06 -36.88
C GLY A 518 47.52 18.00 -37.95
N GLN A 519 47.77 16.83 -38.52
CA GLN A 519 48.71 16.65 -39.64
C GLN A 519 48.25 17.36 -40.91
N LEU A 520 46.95 17.32 -41.23
CA LEU A 520 46.34 18.09 -42.33
C LEU A 520 46.56 19.59 -42.14
N GLN A 521 46.35 20.10 -40.93
CA GLN A 521 46.58 21.51 -40.60
C GLN A 521 48.07 21.90 -40.72
N GLN A 522 49.00 21.01 -40.35
CA GLN A 522 50.43 21.23 -40.57
C GLN A 522 50.78 21.26 -42.07
N LEU A 523 50.21 20.34 -42.86
CA LEU A 523 50.41 20.28 -44.31
C LEU A 523 49.87 21.54 -45.00
N GLU A 524 48.69 22.01 -44.60
CA GLU A 524 48.09 23.26 -45.06
C GLU A 524 48.99 24.46 -44.75
N ASN A 525 49.50 24.54 -43.52
CA ASN A 525 50.44 25.60 -43.12
C ASN A 525 51.76 25.55 -43.91
N ALA A 526 52.29 24.36 -44.18
CA ALA A 526 53.50 24.19 -44.98
C ALA A 526 53.26 24.56 -46.44
N LEU A 527 52.11 24.19 -47.02
CA LEU A 527 51.71 24.55 -48.36
C LEU A 527 51.53 26.07 -48.50
N ASN A 528 50.87 26.72 -47.53
CA ASN A 528 50.71 28.16 -47.49
C ASN A 528 52.07 28.88 -47.38
N ARG A 529 53.01 28.38 -46.56
CA ARG A 529 54.38 28.92 -46.51
C ARG A 529 55.10 28.75 -47.85
N ASN A 530 54.95 27.60 -48.51
CA ASN A 530 55.57 27.37 -49.81
C ASN A 530 54.97 28.29 -50.89
N LEU A 531 53.64 28.47 -50.89
CA LEU A 531 52.96 29.41 -51.77
C LEU A 531 53.39 30.86 -51.53
N ASP A 532 53.51 31.29 -50.27
CA ASP A 532 54.02 32.61 -49.92
C ASP A 532 55.49 32.79 -50.35
N THR A 533 56.30 31.75 -50.21
CA THR A 533 57.70 31.76 -50.66
C THR A 533 57.80 31.80 -52.19
N LEU A 534 56.91 31.11 -52.90
CA LEU A 534 56.80 31.16 -54.36
C LEU A 534 56.32 32.54 -54.83
N GLY A 535 55.34 33.14 -54.14
CA GLY A 535 54.90 34.52 -54.39
C GLY A 535 56.03 35.53 -54.16
N ARG A 536 56.83 35.36 -53.11
CA ARG A 536 58.04 36.16 -52.86
C ARG A 536 59.12 35.95 -53.93
N ALA A 537 59.31 34.73 -54.44
CA ALA A 537 60.24 34.45 -55.52
C ALA A 537 59.81 35.08 -56.86
N HIS A 538 58.51 35.05 -57.17
CA HIS A 538 57.96 35.72 -58.35
C HIS A 538 58.14 37.24 -58.27
N ASN A 539 57.94 37.85 -57.09
CA ASN A 539 58.23 39.26 -56.88
C ASN A 539 59.74 39.56 -57.03
N PHE A 540 60.61 38.62 -56.64
CA PHE A 540 62.05 38.74 -56.81
C PHE A 540 62.45 38.71 -58.29
N GLU A 541 61.87 37.81 -59.09
CA GLU A 541 62.03 37.78 -60.55
C GLU A 541 61.51 39.06 -61.21
N GLU A 542 60.38 39.60 -60.76
CA GLU A 542 59.85 40.86 -61.27
C GLU A 542 60.75 42.06 -60.90
N THR A 543 61.30 42.10 -59.69
CA THR A 543 62.34 43.08 -59.33
C THR A 543 63.64 42.90 -60.10
N LEU A 544 64.05 41.67 -60.43
CA LEU A 544 65.22 41.41 -61.26
C LEU A 544 64.99 41.79 -62.72
N LEU A 545 63.79 41.57 -63.26
CA LEU A 545 63.38 42.04 -64.58
C LEU A 545 63.33 43.56 -64.65
N SER A 546 62.78 44.22 -63.61
CA SER A 546 62.80 45.67 -63.44
C SER A 546 64.23 46.23 -63.37
N LEU A 547 65.10 45.61 -62.57
CA LEU A 547 66.50 46.02 -62.42
C LEU A 547 67.30 45.74 -63.69
N SER A 548 67.04 44.62 -64.37
CA SER A 548 67.66 44.26 -65.66
C SER A 548 67.21 45.19 -66.78
N ALA A 549 65.94 45.59 -66.81
CA ALA A 549 65.43 46.63 -67.70
C ALA A 549 66.06 48.00 -67.40
N ALA A 550 66.26 48.34 -66.13
CA ALA A 550 66.97 49.54 -65.72
C ALA A 550 68.46 49.50 -66.12
N ILE A 551 69.12 48.33 -65.98
CA ILE A 551 70.50 48.10 -66.41
C ILE A 551 70.61 48.11 -67.94
N GLN A 552 69.65 47.54 -68.68
CA GLN A 552 69.63 47.62 -70.15
C GLN A 552 69.38 49.05 -70.63
N LEU A 553 68.53 49.84 -69.97
CA LEU A 553 68.38 51.26 -70.26
C LEU A 553 69.66 52.06 -69.94
N LEU A 554 70.38 51.70 -68.88
CA LEU A 554 71.68 52.29 -68.55
C LEU A 554 72.78 51.84 -69.54
N SER A 555 72.75 50.58 -69.94
CA SER A 555 73.73 49.95 -70.83
C SER A 555 73.52 50.38 -72.28
N VAL A 556 72.30 50.59 -72.76
CA VAL A 556 72.05 51.25 -74.06
C VAL A 556 72.60 52.68 -74.06
N ARG A 557 72.63 53.35 -72.90
CA ARG A 557 73.24 54.67 -72.76
C ARG A 557 74.77 54.63 -72.74
N VAL A 558 75.38 53.52 -72.32
CA VAL A 558 76.84 53.33 -72.20
C VAL A 558 77.45 52.63 -73.43
N THR A 559 76.74 51.72 -74.09
CA THR A 559 77.22 50.93 -75.24
C THR A 559 77.10 51.68 -76.58
N ASN A 560 76.54 52.90 -76.57
CA ASN A 560 76.75 53.88 -77.64
C ASN A 560 78.12 54.59 -77.56
N ASN A 561 78.98 54.23 -76.59
CA ASN A 561 80.32 54.78 -76.43
C ASN A 561 81.35 53.67 -76.16
N GLY A 562 81.92 53.10 -77.22
CA GLY A 562 83.32 52.65 -77.19
C GLY A 562 83.62 51.19 -76.80
N SER A 563 83.79 50.38 -77.83
CA SER A 563 84.57 49.14 -77.96
C SER A 563 85.81 48.94 -77.07
N GLY A 564 86.10 47.67 -76.69
CA GLY A 564 87.50 47.19 -76.65
C GLY A 564 87.90 46.04 -75.71
N ARG A 565 87.55 44.79 -76.06
CA ARG A 565 88.30 43.49 -75.94
C ARG A 565 89.25 43.18 -74.75
N GLY A 566 89.08 41.97 -74.17
CA GLY A 566 90.14 41.16 -73.55
C GLY A 566 89.65 39.86 -72.89
N SER A 567 90.06 38.69 -73.42
CA SER A 567 89.97 37.32 -72.85
C SER A 567 91.10 37.11 -71.81
N GLU A 568 91.26 36.08 -70.96
CA GLU A 568 90.79 34.69 -70.79
C GLU A 568 91.38 34.18 -69.43
N GLY A 569 90.90 33.08 -68.83
CA GLY A 569 91.64 32.31 -67.77
C GLY A 569 90.79 31.68 -66.64
N HIS A 570 90.67 30.33 -66.60
CA HIS A 570 91.21 29.38 -65.58
C HIS A 570 90.55 29.38 -64.17
N ALA A 571 90.46 28.34 -63.34
CA ALA A 571 90.62 26.87 -63.35
C ALA A 571 90.19 26.36 -61.93
N THR A 572 89.23 25.44 -61.80
CA THR A 572 89.29 24.05 -61.22
C THR A 572 89.57 23.82 -59.71
N GLY A 573 88.64 23.07 -59.06
CA GLY A 573 88.85 22.03 -58.01
C GLY A 573 88.65 22.47 -56.54
N GLY A 574 88.00 21.74 -55.61
CA GLY A 574 87.35 20.42 -55.57
C GLY A 574 86.96 20.03 -54.11
N PHE A 575 86.21 18.90 -53.96
CA PHE A 575 85.93 18.07 -52.74
C PHE A 575 85.07 18.66 -51.60
N SER A 576 84.21 17.94 -50.83
CA SER A 576 83.62 16.57 -50.79
C SER A 576 82.63 16.51 -49.61
N GLY A 577 81.46 15.86 -49.73
CA GLY A 577 81.12 14.62 -48.99
C GLY A 577 79.71 14.78 -48.34
N GLN A 578 78.64 14.23 -48.89
CA GLN A 578 78.08 12.86 -48.89
C GLN A 578 77.14 12.59 -47.69
N ALA A 579 75.89 12.27 -48.04
CA ALA A 579 74.72 12.07 -47.20
C ALA A 579 74.16 10.66 -47.41
N ALA A 580 73.50 10.13 -46.38
CA ALA A 580 72.24 9.39 -46.46
C ALA A 580 71.61 9.38 -45.06
#